data_AF-A0A7Y8ID66-F1
#
_entry.id   AF-A0A7Y8ID66-F1
#
_cell.length_a   1.000
_cell.length_b   1.000
_cell.length_c   1.000
_cell.angle_alpha   90.00
_cell.angle_beta   90.00
_cell.angle_gamma   90.00
#
_symmetry.space_group_name_H-M   'P 1'
#
loop_
_entity.id
_entity.type
_entity.pdbx_description
1 polymer ?
#
loop_
_entity_poly.entity_id
_entity_poly.type
_entity_poly.pdbx_seq_one_letter_code
_entity_poly.pdbx_strand_id
1 'polypeptide(L)'
;MALQGNLKDFSITDVLQLIGQQLKTGVLRIRQGKKVVEIYFADGMIVHVYSNYRGKKDLIGEIFVKVQLITQEQLERVLRIQKETRKYLGEIFVELQLLTKEDVLKVISTQAYETIYDLFWWQEGEFYFDLKTVEVYKKIPFALSTEQVLLNILRMADEWSEIEKKIFSPYLVFRKTQEKGEGSAGGLALLEGVKERLTPEQELVYGLVDGTRTVQEIIDRSLFGRFNASEILASLLDAGMIEIAGVLTPSLMTRVRTINLREILSVASLAGVAILLFLLLAYLRPDFFSHLLESKIERVEVEVPTHLIQKARVDRIKNALEIYYLETGTYPSQLENLVSAQLLRKEELFYGKGIAYQYELRGEEYLLKH
;
A
#
# COMPACT_ATOMS: atom_id res chain seq x y z
N MET A 1 9.62 35.11 -19.79
CA MET A 1 9.67 34.54 -18.42
C MET A 1 8.83 35.43 -17.53
N ALA A 2 7.95 34.90 -16.67
CA ALA A 2 6.99 35.74 -15.93
C ALA A 2 7.02 35.60 -14.41
N LEU A 3 7.39 34.45 -13.86
CA LEU A 3 7.44 34.24 -12.41
C LEU A 3 8.49 33.17 -12.05
N GLN A 4 9.28 33.38 -11.00
CA GLN A 4 10.21 32.40 -10.44
C GLN A 4 10.39 32.65 -8.94
N GLY A 5 10.67 31.61 -8.16
CA GLY A 5 10.87 31.73 -6.72
C GLY A 5 11.12 30.40 -6.02
N ASN A 6 11.04 30.42 -4.69
CA ASN A 6 11.17 29.25 -3.84
C ASN A 6 9.88 29.01 -3.03
N LEU A 7 9.53 27.74 -2.82
CA LEU A 7 8.35 27.32 -2.05
C LEU A 7 8.41 27.73 -0.58
N LYS A 8 9.60 28.01 -0.05
CA LYS A 8 9.79 28.52 1.31
C LYS A 8 9.28 29.95 1.50
N ASP A 9 9.37 30.77 0.45
CA ASP A 9 8.97 32.18 0.50
C ASP A 9 7.55 32.39 -0.04
N PHE A 10 7.13 31.54 -0.98
CA PHE A 10 5.80 31.56 -1.58
C PHE A 10 5.22 30.15 -1.58
N SER A 11 4.13 29.94 -0.86
CA SER A 11 3.50 28.62 -0.83
C SER A 11 3.00 28.22 -2.22
N ILE A 12 2.90 26.92 -2.49
CA ILE A 12 2.34 26.46 -3.78
C ILE A 12 0.92 26.98 -4.00
N THR A 13 0.14 27.15 -2.93
CA THR A 13 -1.21 27.73 -3.00
C THR A 13 -1.18 29.18 -3.48
N ASP A 14 -0.24 30.00 -3.02
CA ASP A 14 -0.09 31.38 -3.49
C ASP A 14 0.24 31.45 -4.97
N VAL A 15 1.16 30.57 -5.42
CA VAL A 15 1.59 30.52 -6.82
C VAL A 15 0.43 30.09 -7.74
N LEU A 16 -0.29 29.04 -7.35
CA LEU A 16 -1.47 28.57 -8.08
C LEU A 16 -2.56 29.65 -8.12
N GLN A 17 -2.87 30.27 -6.98
CA GLN A 17 -3.86 31.33 -6.88
C GLN A 17 -3.53 32.52 -7.78
N LEU A 18 -2.27 32.97 -7.79
CA LEU A 18 -1.81 34.07 -8.63
C LEU A 18 -2.00 33.76 -10.13
N ILE A 19 -1.59 32.57 -10.57
CA ILE A 19 -1.72 32.14 -11.97
C ILE A 19 -3.19 32.06 -12.38
N GLY A 20 -4.03 31.47 -11.52
CA GLY A 20 -5.47 31.33 -11.73
C GLY A 20 -6.18 32.67 -11.82
N GLN A 21 -6.00 33.55 -10.83
CA GLN A 21 -6.65 34.87 -10.78
C GLN A 21 -6.25 35.80 -11.93
N GLN A 22 -4.98 35.73 -12.36
CA GLN A 22 -4.49 36.52 -13.48
C GLN A 22 -4.76 35.88 -14.85
N LEU A 23 -5.51 34.76 -14.89
CA LEU A 23 -5.87 34.02 -16.10
C LEU A 23 -4.67 33.73 -17.00
N LYS A 24 -3.53 33.38 -16.40
CA LYS A 24 -2.30 33.16 -17.17
C LYS A 24 -2.33 31.81 -17.88
N THR A 25 -1.77 31.79 -19.08
CA THR A 25 -1.51 30.59 -19.88
C THR A 25 -0.01 30.32 -19.90
N GLY A 26 0.39 29.09 -19.58
CA GLY A 26 1.80 28.75 -19.44
C GLY A 26 2.02 27.43 -18.70
N VAL A 27 3.27 27.17 -18.32
CA VAL A 27 3.61 25.99 -17.52
C VAL A 27 4.38 26.39 -16.29
N LEU A 28 3.87 25.95 -15.14
CA LEU A 28 4.54 26.02 -13.85
C LEU A 28 5.37 24.75 -13.67
N ARG A 29 6.67 24.89 -13.53
CA ARG A 29 7.58 23.81 -13.16
C ARG A 29 7.99 23.99 -11.71
N ILE A 30 7.87 22.92 -10.93
CA ILE A 30 8.29 22.86 -9.53
C ILE A 30 9.32 21.73 -9.38
N ARG A 31 10.44 22.01 -8.72
CA ARG A 31 11.54 21.06 -8.52
C ARG A 31 11.97 21.00 -7.05
N GLN A 32 12.03 19.78 -6.52
CA GLN A 32 12.60 19.47 -5.21
C GLN A 32 13.61 18.32 -5.38
N GLY A 33 14.90 18.66 -5.43
CA GLY A 33 15.96 17.71 -5.74
C GLY A 33 15.77 17.06 -7.11
N LYS A 34 15.52 15.74 -7.14
CA LYS A 34 15.24 14.98 -8.38
C LYS A 34 13.76 14.95 -8.77
N LYS A 35 12.86 15.34 -7.86
CA LYS A 35 11.42 15.37 -8.09
C LYS A 35 11.07 16.63 -8.88
N VAL A 36 10.29 16.46 -9.94
CA VAL A 36 9.81 17.52 -10.81
C VAL A 36 8.32 17.33 -11.02
N VAL A 37 7.56 18.41 -10.88
CA VAL A 37 6.16 18.51 -11.29
C VAL A 37 6.02 19.63 -12.30
N GLU A 38 5.24 19.40 -13.35
CA GLU A 38 4.85 20.40 -14.32
C GLU A 38 3.32 20.52 -14.33
N ILE A 39 2.81 21.73 -14.11
CA ILE A 39 1.38 22.05 -14.18
C ILE A 39 1.17 23.00 -15.34
N TYR A 40 0.31 22.59 -16.27
CA TYR A 40 0.01 23.34 -17.48
C TYR A 40 -1.28 24.11 -17.29
N PHE A 41 -1.24 25.38 -17.64
CA PHE A 41 -2.36 26.31 -17.51
C PHE A 41 -2.81 26.84 -18.86
N ALA A 42 -4.11 26.93 -19.04
CA ALA A 42 -4.74 27.70 -20.12
C ALA A 42 -5.85 28.55 -19.51
N ASP A 43 -5.77 29.87 -19.72
CA ASP A 43 -6.71 30.86 -19.21
C ASP A 43 -6.95 30.73 -17.69
N GLY A 44 -5.88 30.49 -16.93
CA GLY A 44 -5.92 30.29 -15.47
C GLY A 44 -6.44 28.92 -15.01
N MET A 45 -6.87 28.06 -15.92
CA MET A 45 -7.35 26.70 -15.65
C MET A 45 -6.22 25.68 -15.79
N ILE A 46 -6.21 24.65 -14.93
CA ILE A 46 -5.24 23.56 -15.01
C ILE A 46 -5.71 22.58 -16.08
N VAL A 47 -4.93 22.42 -17.14
CA VAL A 47 -5.27 21.56 -18.31
C VAL A 47 -4.36 20.36 -18.46
N HIS A 48 -3.27 20.28 -17.69
CA HIS A 48 -2.44 19.07 -17.59
C HIS A 48 -1.57 19.11 -16.34
N VAL A 49 -1.28 17.94 -15.76
CA VAL A 49 -0.35 17.78 -14.65
C VAL A 49 0.56 16.61 -14.93
N TYR A 50 1.86 16.82 -14.83
CA TYR A 50 2.90 15.81 -15.01
C TYR A 50 3.80 15.76 -13.78
N SER A 51 4.21 14.56 -13.36
CA SER A 51 5.20 14.36 -12.31
C SER A 51 6.16 13.23 -12.67
N ASN A 52 7.45 13.40 -12.36
CA ASN A 52 8.50 12.44 -12.75
C ASN A 52 8.83 11.37 -11.69
N TYR A 53 8.26 11.48 -10.50
CA TYR A 53 8.57 10.63 -9.34
C TYR A 53 7.47 9.62 -9.01
N ARG A 54 6.41 9.57 -9.82
CA ARG A 54 5.37 8.54 -9.72
C ARG A 54 5.97 7.18 -9.99
N GLY A 55 5.63 6.20 -9.15
CA GLY A 55 6.06 4.82 -9.36
C GLY A 55 5.44 4.26 -10.64
N LYS A 56 5.99 3.16 -11.16
CA LYS A 56 5.42 2.50 -12.36
C LYS A 56 3.92 2.22 -12.21
N LYS A 57 3.47 1.86 -11.00
CA LYS A 57 2.07 1.53 -10.70
C LYS A 57 1.12 2.73 -10.72
N ASP A 58 1.65 3.96 -10.66
CA ASP A 58 0.86 5.19 -10.59
C ASP A 58 0.83 5.93 -11.94
N LEU A 59 1.38 5.29 -12.98
CA LEU A 59 1.27 5.74 -14.36
C LEU A 59 -0.15 5.54 -14.85
N ILE A 60 -0.65 6.48 -15.65
CA ILE A 60 -2.07 6.53 -16.05
C ILE A 60 -2.55 5.24 -16.72
N GLY A 61 -1.72 4.66 -17.59
CA GLY A 61 -2.02 3.38 -18.25
C GLY A 61 -2.18 2.22 -17.27
N GLU A 62 -1.31 2.17 -16.26
CA GLU A 62 -1.28 1.14 -15.24
C GLU A 62 -2.47 1.30 -14.27
N ILE A 63 -2.90 2.55 -14.03
CA ILE A 63 -4.14 2.82 -13.27
C ILE A 63 -5.35 2.19 -13.97
N PHE A 64 -5.52 2.37 -15.30
CA PHE A 64 -6.62 1.74 -16.04
C PHE A 64 -6.62 0.21 -15.93
N VAL A 65 -5.44 -0.42 -15.93
CA VAL A 65 -5.31 -1.87 -15.72
C VAL A 65 -5.70 -2.26 -14.30
N LYS A 66 -5.20 -1.50 -13.31
CA LYS A 66 -5.42 -1.74 -11.87
C LYS A 66 -6.90 -1.67 -11.51
N VAL A 67 -7.64 -0.76 -12.12
CA VAL A 67 -9.10 -0.64 -11.94
C VAL A 67 -9.91 -1.57 -12.83
N GLN A 68 -9.25 -2.46 -13.57
CA GLN A 68 -9.85 -3.47 -14.43
C GLN A 68 -10.69 -2.91 -15.59
N LEU A 69 -10.46 -1.65 -15.98
CA LEU A 69 -11.10 -1.06 -17.16
C LEU A 69 -10.47 -1.56 -18.47
N ILE A 70 -9.19 -1.93 -18.42
CA ILE A 70 -8.45 -2.55 -19.53
C ILE A 70 -7.59 -3.71 -19.03
N THR A 71 -7.14 -4.55 -19.95
CA THR A 71 -6.14 -5.59 -19.69
C THR A 71 -4.71 -5.07 -19.89
N GLN A 72 -3.73 -5.76 -19.33
CA GLN A 72 -2.31 -5.46 -19.56
C GLN A 72 -1.95 -5.53 -21.06
N GLU A 73 -2.52 -6.50 -21.78
CA GLU A 73 -2.31 -6.68 -23.22
C GLU A 73 -2.85 -5.48 -24.03
N GLN A 74 -4.04 -4.98 -23.65
CA GLN A 74 -4.62 -3.78 -24.25
C GLN A 74 -3.74 -2.56 -24.00
N LEU A 75 -3.23 -2.38 -22.78
CA LEU A 75 -2.30 -1.30 -22.45
C LEU A 75 -1.03 -1.39 -23.31
N GLU A 76 -0.41 -2.56 -23.44
CA GLU A 76 0.78 -2.75 -24.26
C GLU A 76 0.54 -2.42 -25.73
N ARG A 77 -0.63 -2.81 -26.28
CA ARG A 77 -1.04 -2.43 -27.64
C ARG A 77 -1.15 -0.92 -27.79
N VAL A 78 -1.80 -0.25 -26.85
CA VAL A 78 -1.98 1.20 -26.85
C VAL A 78 -0.62 1.91 -26.78
N LEU A 79 0.30 1.44 -25.94
CA LEU A 79 1.66 2.00 -25.82
C LEU A 79 2.48 1.83 -27.11
N ARG A 80 2.30 0.75 -27.88
CA ARG A 80 2.94 0.61 -29.20
C ARG A 80 2.43 1.66 -30.18
N ILE A 81 1.10 1.82 -30.27
CA ILE A 81 0.47 2.84 -31.14
C ILE A 81 0.90 4.24 -30.72
N GLN A 82 1.04 4.50 -29.41
CA GLN A 82 1.50 5.79 -28.89
C GLN A 82 2.91 6.14 -29.38
N LYS A 83 3.83 5.16 -29.40
CA LYS A 83 5.19 5.37 -29.89
C LYS A 83 5.25 5.72 -31.37
N GLU A 84 4.37 5.12 -32.17
CA GLU A 84 4.30 5.34 -33.62
C GLU A 84 3.61 6.66 -33.98
N THR A 85 2.52 6.99 -33.27
CA THR A 85 1.64 8.13 -33.62
C THR A 85 1.93 9.40 -32.82
N ARG A 86 2.64 9.30 -31.69
CA ARG A 86 2.85 10.37 -30.71
C ARG A 86 1.57 11.01 -30.16
N LYS A 87 0.43 10.34 -30.29
CA LYS A 87 -0.85 10.77 -29.71
C LYS A 87 -0.85 10.63 -28.19
N TYR A 88 -1.77 11.32 -27.52
CA TYR A 88 -1.99 11.13 -26.09
C TYR A 88 -2.60 9.75 -25.82
N LEU A 89 -2.22 9.12 -24.69
CA LEU A 89 -2.65 7.76 -24.36
C LEU A 89 -4.18 7.66 -24.27
N GLY A 90 -4.83 8.64 -23.64
CA GLY A 90 -6.29 8.72 -23.52
C GLY A 90 -7.02 8.79 -24.86
N GLU A 91 -6.44 9.48 -25.85
CA GLU A 91 -7.01 9.54 -27.22
C GLU A 91 -7.05 8.15 -27.83
N ILE A 92 -5.93 7.43 -27.75
CA ILE A 92 -5.80 6.11 -28.35
C ILE A 92 -6.79 5.14 -27.69
N PHE A 93 -6.98 5.22 -26.37
CA PHE A 93 -7.98 4.41 -25.68
C PHE A 93 -9.41 4.67 -26.19
N VAL A 94 -9.79 5.93 -26.37
CA VAL A 94 -11.13 6.30 -26.87
C VAL A 94 -11.30 5.94 -28.35
N GLU A 95 -10.28 6.18 -29.18
CA GLU A 95 -10.32 5.83 -30.61
C GLU A 95 -10.41 4.32 -30.85
N LEU A 96 -9.76 3.52 -30.01
CA LEU A 96 -9.86 2.06 -30.03
C LEU A 96 -11.13 1.52 -29.33
N GLN A 97 -11.99 2.41 -28.82
CA GLN A 97 -13.21 2.06 -28.08
C GLN A 97 -12.95 1.17 -26.85
N LEU A 98 -11.76 1.30 -26.27
CA LEU A 98 -11.37 0.56 -25.06
C LEU A 98 -11.87 1.25 -23.79
N LEU A 99 -11.97 2.58 -23.81
CA LEU A 99 -12.45 3.41 -22.72
C LEU A 99 -13.38 4.50 -23.25
N THR A 100 -14.32 4.94 -22.42
CA THR A 100 -15.09 6.15 -22.72
C THR A 100 -14.28 7.41 -22.39
N LYS A 101 -14.72 8.57 -22.89
CA LYS A 101 -14.10 9.86 -22.53
C LYS A 101 -14.21 10.14 -21.03
N GLU A 102 -15.32 9.74 -20.42
CA GLU A 102 -15.60 9.95 -19.00
C GLU A 102 -14.65 9.12 -18.13
N ASP A 103 -14.39 7.86 -18.50
CA ASP A 103 -13.42 7.00 -17.80
C ASP A 103 -12.02 7.64 -17.79
N VAL A 104 -11.59 8.13 -18.96
CA VAL A 104 -10.29 8.78 -19.11
C VAL A 104 -10.23 10.07 -18.30
N LEU A 105 -11.27 10.91 -18.38
CA LEU A 105 -11.35 12.16 -17.63
C LEU A 105 -11.32 11.93 -16.12
N LYS A 106 -12.05 10.91 -15.62
CA LYS A 106 -12.08 10.56 -14.21
C LYS A 106 -10.66 10.23 -13.71
N VAL A 107 -9.94 9.36 -14.43
CA VAL A 107 -8.57 8.97 -14.04
C VAL A 107 -7.60 10.15 -14.13
N ILE A 108 -7.64 10.96 -15.19
CA ILE A 108 -6.78 12.15 -15.33
C ILE A 108 -7.04 13.13 -14.18
N SER A 109 -8.31 13.36 -13.84
CA SER A 109 -8.71 14.28 -12.78
C SER A 109 -8.18 13.81 -11.43
N THR A 110 -8.41 12.55 -11.08
CA THR A 110 -7.91 11.97 -9.83
C THR A 110 -6.39 12.07 -9.74
N GLN A 111 -5.67 11.74 -10.82
CA GLN A 111 -4.21 11.86 -10.87
C GLN A 111 -3.72 13.31 -10.70
N ALA A 112 -4.41 14.27 -11.31
CA ALA A 112 -4.10 15.69 -11.17
C ALA A 112 -4.31 16.15 -9.72
N TYR A 113 -5.47 15.86 -9.11
CA TYR A 113 -5.75 16.21 -7.72
C TYR A 113 -4.72 15.61 -6.76
N GLU A 114 -4.39 14.33 -6.90
CA GLU A 114 -3.37 13.68 -6.05
C GLU A 114 -1.99 14.32 -6.22
N THR A 115 -1.58 14.64 -7.45
CA THR A 115 -0.28 15.28 -7.68
C THR A 115 -0.20 16.67 -7.05
N ILE A 116 -1.27 17.46 -7.17
CA ILE A 116 -1.30 18.81 -6.61
C ILE A 116 -1.42 18.75 -5.07
N TYR A 117 -2.17 17.80 -4.54
CA TYR A 117 -2.20 17.53 -3.10
C TYR A 117 -0.82 17.12 -2.56
N ASP A 118 -0.09 16.25 -3.26
CA ASP A 118 1.28 15.89 -2.87
C ASP A 118 2.22 17.11 -2.86
N LEU A 119 2.05 18.03 -3.82
CA LEU A 119 2.80 19.28 -3.88
C LEU A 119 2.48 20.23 -2.71
N PHE A 120 1.26 20.22 -2.18
CA PHE A 120 0.88 21.04 -1.04
C PHE A 120 1.79 20.82 0.18
N TRP A 121 2.25 19.59 0.37
CA TRP A 121 3.12 19.23 1.49
C TRP A 121 4.60 19.56 1.26
N TRP A 122 4.99 20.05 0.07
CA TRP A 122 6.38 20.43 -0.19
C TRP A 122 6.73 21.74 0.50
N GLN A 123 7.55 21.64 1.56
CA GLN A 123 8.02 22.79 2.33
C GLN A 123 9.15 23.57 1.63
N GLU A 124 9.85 22.93 0.69
CA GLU A 124 11.00 23.50 -0.01
C GLU A 124 11.00 23.07 -1.48
N GLY A 125 11.47 23.94 -2.36
CA GLY A 125 11.59 23.66 -3.79
C GLY A 125 11.69 24.94 -4.59
N GLU A 126 12.25 24.84 -5.79
CA GLU A 126 12.30 25.94 -6.73
C GLU A 126 11.12 25.83 -7.70
N PHE A 127 10.50 26.96 -8.02
CA PHE A 127 9.46 27.00 -9.04
C PHE A 127 9.76 28.06 -10.10
N TYR A 128 9.25 27.82 -11.30
CA TYR A 128 9.40 28.69 -12.45
C TYR A 128 8.17 28.59 -13.36
N PHE A 129 7.68 29.73 -13.85
CA PHE A 129 6.54 29.81 -14.75
C PHE A 129 6.91 30.42 -16.11
N ASP A 130 6.75 29.61 -17.16
CA ASP A 130 6.96 29.98 -18.55
C ASP A 130 5.62 30.36 -19.16
N LEU A 131 5.47 31.61 -19.60
CA LEU A 131 4.41 31.99 -20.53
C LEU A 131 4.69 31.34 -21.88
N LYS A 132 3.91 30.32 -22.22
CA LYS A 132 3.98 29.64 -23.51
C LYS A 132 2.59 29.18 -23.91
N THR A 133 2.38 29.02 -25.21
CA THR A 133 1.14 28.45 -25.72
C THR A 133 1.02 27.02 -25.21
N VAL A 134 -0.11 26.72 -24.56
CA VAL A 134 -0.44 25.38 -24.09
C VAL A 134 -1.52 24.83 -25.03
N GLU A 135 -1.23 23.69 -25.63
CA GLU A 135 -2.21 22.98 -26.45
C GLU A 135 -3.25 22.31 -25.55
N VAL A 136 -4.44 22.90 -25.48
CA VAL A 136 -5.58 22.27 -24.82
C VAL A 136 -6.12 21.19 -25.74
N TYR A 137 -6.16 19.97 -25.23
CA TYR A 137 -6.60 18.83 -26.02
C TYR A 137 -8.13 18.81 -26.17
N LYS A 138 -8.63 19.06 -27.39
CA LYS A 138 -10.07 19.26 -27.63
C LYS A 138 -10.91 17.98 -27.62
N LYS A 139 -10.36 16.79 -27.96
CA LYS A 139 -11.18 15.57 -28.06
C LYS A 139 -11.59 15.03 -26.68
N ILE A 140 -10.75 15.27 -25.67
CA ILE A 140 -10.96 14.92 -24.26
C ILE A 140 -10.63 16.18 -23.44
N PRO A 141 -11.59 17.11 -23.29
CA PRO A 141 -11.34 18.40 -22.66
C PRO A 141 -11.22 18.22 -21.14
N PHE A 142 -9.99 18.14 -20.66
CA PHE A 142 -9.68 18.18 -19.24
C PHE A 142 -9.33 19.61 -18.84
N ALA A 143 -10.05 20.15 -17.85
CA ALA A 143 -9.76 21.44 -17.25
C ALA A 143 -10.24 21.43 -15.79
N LEU A 144 -9.36 21.79 -14.86
CA LEU A 144 -9.70 21.99 -13.45
C LEU A 144 -9.62 23.48 -13.11
N SER A 145 -10.61 23.96 -12.36
CA SER A 145 -10.54 25.28 -11.76
C SER A 145 -9.48 25.30 -10.68
N THR A 146 -8.53 26.23 -10.78
CA THR A 146 -7.50 26.42 -9.78
C THR A 146 -8.12 26.74 -8.41
N GLU A 147 -9.19 27.52 -8.38
CA GLU A 147 -9.92 27.85 -7.14
C GLU A 147 -10.53 26.60 -6.49
N GLN A 148 -11.24 25.76 -7.27
CA GLN A 148 -11.83 24.52 -6.74
C GLN A 148 -10.76 23.56 -6.23
N VAL A 149 -9.62 23.47 -6.92
CA VAL A 149 -8.49 22.66 -6.48
C VAL A 149 -7.94 23.16 -5.15
N LEU A 150 -7.75 24.48 -5.01
CA LEU A 150 -7.25 25.07 -3.77
C LEU A 150 -8.23 24.85 -2.60
N LEU A 151 -9.53 25.10 -2.80
CA LEU A 151 -10.55 24.86 -1.78
C LEU A 151 -10.57 23.40 -1.33
N ASN A 152 -10.48 22.46 -2.28
CA ASN A 152 -10.42 21.03 -1.95
C ASN A 152 -9.16 20.71 -1.15
N ILE A 153 -7.99 21.18 -1.54
CA ILE A 153 -6.73 20.88 -0.84
C ILE A 153 -6.73 21.44 0.59
N LEU A 154 -7.25 22.65 0.79
CA LEU A 154 -7.35 23.25 2.13
C LEU A 154 -8.29 22.45 3.04
N ARG A 155 -9.48 22.12 2.55
CA ARG A 155 -10.42 21.21 3.23
C ARG A 155 -9.74 19.89 3.59
N MET A 156 -9.02 19.32 2.62
CA MET A 156 -8.31 18.06 2.82
C MET A 156 -7.25 18.17 3.92
N ALA A 157 -6.48 19.25 3.95
CA ALA A 157 -5.45 19.46 4.97
C ALA A 157 -6.05 19.56 6.39
N ASP A 158 -7.18 20.25 6.53
CA ASP A 158 -7.86 20.44 7.81
C ASP A 158 -8.48 19.13 8.33
N GLU A 159 -9.16 18.40 7.45
CA GLU A 159 -9.93 17.21 7.81
C GLU A 159 -9.08 15.93 7.88
N TRP A 160 -7.89 15.91 7.26
CA TRP A 160 -7.06 14.71 7.18
C TRP A 160 -6.73 14.12 8.56
N SER A 161 -6.51 14.99 9.55
CA SER A 161 -6.15 14.57 10.91
C SER A 161 -7.20 13.69 11.58
N GLU A 162 -8.49 13.95 11.37
CA GLU A 162 -9.58 13.13 11.92
C GLU A 162 -9.79 11.84 11.11
N ILE A 163 -9.61 11.90 9.79
CA ILE A 163 -9.70 10.73 8.92
C ILE A 163 -8.58 9.74 9.24
N GLU A 164 -7.35 10.22 9.44
CA GLU A 164 -6.18 9.38 9.68
C GLU A 164 -6.27 8.61 11.01
N LYS A 165 -6.95 9.16 12.03
CA LYS A 165 -7.23 8.42 13.28
C LYS A 165 -8.06 7.16 13.05
N LYS A 166 -9.00 7.22 12.09
CA LYS A 166 -9.91 6.11 11.74
C LYS A 166 -9.29 5.19 10.69
N ILE A 167 -8.68 5.78 9.67
CA ILE A 167 -8.05 5.12 8.53
C ILE A 167 -6.52 5.20 8.67
N PHE A 168 -6.01 4.63 9.75
CA PHE A 168 -4.59 4.76 10.14
C PHE A 168 -3.62 3.93 9.30
N SER A 169 -4.12 3.06 8.41
CA SER A 169 -3.26 2.26 7.53
C SER A 169 -3.92 1.99 6.17
N PRO A 170 -3.18 2.09 5.07
CA PRO A 170 -3.66 1.68 3.74
C PRO A 170 -3.94 0.17 3.65
N TYR A 171 -3.46 -0.61 4.61
CA TYR A 171 -3.66 -2.05 4.69
C TYR A 171 -4.84 -2.48 5.55
N LEU A 172 -5.59 -1.52 6.11
CA LEU A 172 -6.83 -1.83 6.82
C LEU A 172 -7.79 -2.56 5.90
N VAL A 173 -8.54 -3.50 6.48
CA VAL A 173 -9.61 -4.21 5.79
C VAL A 173 -10.89 -3.95 6.55
N PHE A 174 -11.90 -3.51 5.82
CA PHE A 174 -13.25 -3.34 6.34
C PHE A 174 -14.13 -4.49 5.89
N ARG A 175 -15.08 -4.88 6.73
CA ARG A 175 -16.19 -5.74 6.35
C ARG A 175 -17.50 -5.01 6.63
N LYS A 176 -18.53 -5.33 5.85
CA LYS A 176 -19.88 -4.84 6.11
C LYS A 176 -20.35 -5.37 7.45
N THR A 177 -20.90 -4.51 8.29
CA THR A 177 -21.46 -4.92 9.58
C THR A 177 -22.57 -5.92 9.30
N GLN A 178 -22.42 -7.15 9.79
CA GLN A 178 -23.47 -8.16 9.62
C GLN A 178 -24.63 -7.85 10.56
N GLU A 179 -25.85 -8.06 10.05
CA GLU A 179 -27.05 -8.19 10.86
C GLU A 179 -26.87 -9.40 11.79
N LYS A 180 -26.49 -9.16 13.05
CA LYS A 180 -26.73 -10.17 14.07
C LYS A 180 -28.23 -10.27 14.24
N GLY A 181 -28.82 -11.26 13.56
CA GLY A 181 -30.15 -11.76 13.88
C GLY A 181 -30.15 -12.23 15.33
N GLU A 182 -30.83 -11.44 16.17
CA GLU A 182 -31.73 -11.85 17.25
C GLU A 182 -31.97 -10.62 18.16
N GLY A 183 -33.06 -9.90 17.94
CA GLY A 183 -33.68 -9.07 18.99
C GLY A 183 -33.84 -7.56 18.79
N SER A 184 -33.47 -6.93 17.66
CA SER A 184 -33.81 -5.52 17.44
C SER A 184 -34.43 -5.24 16.06
N ALA A 185 -35.76 -5.32 16.00
CA ALA A 185 -36.54 -4.82 14.86
C ALA A 185 -36.29 -3.32 14.58
N GLY A 186 -35.65 -2.58 15.50
CA GLY A 186 -35.22 -1.20 15.30
C GLY A 186 -33.90 -1.03 14.53
N GLY A 187 -32.99 -2.01 14.54
CA GLY A 187 -31.69 -1.88 13.84
C GLY A 187 -31.80 -2.02 12.32
N LEU A 188 -32.72 -2.88 11.86
CA LEU A 188 -32.98 -3.14 10.43
C LEU A 188 -33.50 -1.90 9.70
N ALA A 189 -34.53 -1.25 10.25
CA ALA A 189 -35.12 -0.04 9.65
C ALA A 189 -34.12 1.14 9.62
N LEU A 190 -33.20 1.21 10.58
CA LEU A 190 -32.19 2.26 10.63
C LEU A 190 -31.10 2.06 9.58
N LEU A 191 -30.60 0.84 9.40
CA LEU A 191 -29.56 0.58 8.38
C LEU A 191 -30.13 0.62 6.95
N GLU A 192 -31.37 0.16 6.73
CA GLU A 192 -32.06 0.29 5.45
C GLU A 192 -32.35 1.76 5.12
N GLY A 193 -32.89 2.54 6.07
CA GLY A 193 -33.15 3.97 5.88
C GLY A 193 -31.87 4.82 5.73
N VAL A 194 -30.73 4.34 6.24
CA VAL A 194 -29.42 4.97 6.00
C VAL A 194 -28.83 4.56 4.65
N LYS A 195 -29.01 3.31 4.21
CA LYS A 195 -28.63 2.87 2.84
C LYS A 195 -29.36 3.68 1.76
N GLU A 196 -30.64 3.98 1.95
CA GLU A 196 -31.43 4.80 1.02
C GLU A 196 -30.97 6.27 0.92
N ARG A 197 -30.13 6.73 1.86
CA ARG A 197 -29.59 8.11 1.88
C ARG A 197 -28.15 8.23 1.39
N LEU A 198 -27.54 7.13 0.97
CA LEU A 198 -26.15 7.18 0.50
C LEU A 198 -26.05 7.94 -0.82
N THR A 199 -24.99 8.73 -0.96
CA THR A 199 -24.64 9.30 -2.27
C THR A 199 -24.14 8.20 -3.21
N PRO A 200 -24.18 8.39 -4.54
CA PRO A 200 -23.64 7.42 -5.50
C PRO A 200 -22.18 7.04 -5.23
N GLU A 201 -21.37 7.98 -4.75
CA GLU A 201 -19.97 7.73 -4.38
C GLU A 201 -19.86 6.83 -3.14
N GLN A 202 -20.69 7.08 -2.13
CA GLN A 202 -20.75 6.26 -0.93
C GLN A 202 -21.23 4.84 -1.26
N GLU A 203 -22.23 4.70 -2.12
CA GLU A 203 -22.73 3.40 -2.58
C GLU A 203 -21.65 2.61 -3.32
N LEU A 204 -20.87 3.26 -4.19
CA LEU A 204 -19.75 2.62 -4.89
C LEU A 204 -18.68 2.11 -3.91
N VAL A 205 -18.24 2.95 -2.97
CA VAL A 205 -17.22 2.57 -1.98
C VAL A 205 -17.75 1.46 -1.06
N TYR A 206 -18.99 1.58 -0.59
CA TYR A 206 -19.65 0.54 0.20
C TYR A 206 -19.75 -0.78 -0.57
N GLY A 207 -20.03 -0.72 -1.87
CA GLY A 207 -20.03 -1.88 -2.78
C GLY A 207 -18.68 -2.61 -2.83
N LEU A 208 -17.57 -1.86 -2.77
CA LEU A 208 -16.21 -2.41 -2.81
C LEU A 208 -15.76 -3.08 -1.51
N VAL A 209 -16.39 -2.75 -0.38
CA VAL A 209 -16.11 -3.34 0.94
C VAL A 209 -16.61 -4.78 0.99
N ASP A 210 -15.69 -5.75 1.05
CA ASP A 210 -15.99 -7.19 1.01
C ASP A 210 -15.33 -8.02 2.12
N GLY A 211 -14.61 -7.39 3.05
CA GLY A 211 -13.88 -8.10 4.12
C GLY A 211 -12.54 -8.68 3.70
N THR A 212 -12.10 -8.48 2.45
CA THR A 212 -10.80 -8.95 1.96
C THR A 212 -9.96 -7.84 1.34
N ARG A 213 -10.59 -6.84 0.72
CA ARG A 213 -9.88 -5.71 0.10
C ARG A 213 -9.31 -4.78 1.15
N THR A 214 -8.07 -4.38 0.91
CA THR A 214 -7.43 -3.32 1.68
C THR A 214 -7.99 -1.95 1.33
N VAL A 215 -7.85 -0.97 2.24
CA VAL A 215 -8.16 0.43 1.99
C VAL A 215 -7.47 0.93 0.71
N GLN A 216 -6.21 0.57 0.50
CA GLN A 216 -5.48 0.91 -0.73
C GLN A 216 -6.20 0.39 -1.97
N GLU A 217 -6.62 -0.88 -1.98
CA GLU A 217 -7.33 -1.46 -3.12
C GLU A 217 -8.71 -0.82 -3.35
N ILE A 218 -9.39 -0.37 -2.29
CA ILE A 218 -10.65 0.37 -2.39
C ILE A 218 -10.42 1.77 -2.98
N ILE A 219 -9.40 2.51 -2.49
CA ILE A 219 -8.97 3.80 -3.05
C ILE A 219 -8.70 3.65 -4.55
N ASP A 220 -7.92 2.63 -4.90
CA ASP A 220 -7.52 2.38 -6.27
C ASP A 220 -8.72 2.09 -7.17
N ARG A 221 -9.61 1.18 -6.75
CA ARG A 221 -10.78 0.75 -7.55
C ARG A 221 -11.88 1.82 -7.65
N SER A 222 -12.05 2.64 -6.63
CA SER A 222 -13.08 3.70 -6.63
C SER A 222 -12.75 4.87 -7.56
N LEU A 223 -11.46 5.09 -7.83
CA LEU A 223 -10.93 6.24 -8.56
C LEU A 223 -11.26 7.59 -7.90
N PHE A 224 -11.59 7.62 -6.61
CA PHE A 224 -11.88 8.87 -5.88
C PHE A 224 -10.63 9.53 -5.29
N GLY A 225 -9.49 8.84 -5.35
CA GLY A 225 -8.24 9.28 -4.74
C GLY A 225 -8.21 9.03 -3.23
N ARG A 226 -7.01 9.08 -2.66
CA ARG A 226 -6.76 8.69 -1.26
C ARG A 226 -7.69 9.38 -0.27
N PHE A 227 -7.83 10.71 -0.38
CA PHE A 227 -8.61 11.49 0.57
C PHE A 227 -10.10 11.14 0.53
N ASN A 228 -10.76 11.37 -0.62
CA ASN A 228 -12.22 11.22 -0.72
C ASN A 228 -12.67 9.78 -0.42
N ALA A 229 -11.90 8.78 -0.86
CA ALA A 229 -12.22 7.39 -0.53
C ALA A 229 -12.05 7.10 0.98
N SER A 230 -11.03 7.66 1.62
CA SER A 230 -10.83 7.51 3.08
C SER A 230 -11.90 8.25 3.89
N GLU A 231 -12.31 9.43 3.43
CA GLU A 231 -13.42 10.21 3.99
C GLU A 231 -14.73 9.41 3.94
N ILE A 232 -15.06 8.83 2.77
CA ILE A 232 -16.24 7.99 2.62
C ILE A 232 -16.17 6.76 3.53
N LEU A 233 -15.01 6.08 3.59
CA LEU A 233 -14.83 4.94 4.50
C LEU A 233 -14.99 5.34 5.97
N ALA A 234 -14.46 6.49 6.38
CA ALA A 234 -14.62 7.02 7.73
C ALA A 234 -16.09 7.32 8.04
N SER A 235 -16.82 7.95 7.11
CA SER A 235 -18.25 8.22 7.24
C SER A 235 -19.08 6.94 7.34
N LEU A 236 -18.78 5.92 6.53
CA LEU A 236 -19.44 4.61 6.59
C LEU A 236 -19.15 3.87 7.91
N LEU A 237 -17.93 4.03 8.44
CA LEU A 237 -17.52 3.48 9.74
C LEU A 237 -18.28 4.17 10.89
N ASP A 238 -18.37 5.51 10.86
CA ASP A 238 -19.14 6.29 11.86
C ASP A 238 -20.62 5.95 11.83
N ALA A 239 -21.18 5.72 10.63
CA ALA A 239 -22.56 5.26 10.45
C ALA A 239 -22.78 3.80 10.88
N GLY A 240 -21.72 3.07 11.28
CA GLY A 240 -21.80 1.67 11.70
C GLY A 240 -22.09 0.69 10.57
N MET A 241 -21.98 1.11 9.30
CA MET A 241 -22.28 0.27 8.13
C MET A 241 -21.13 -0.68 7.79
N ILE A 242 -19.92 -0.32 8.19
CA ILE A 242 -18.72 -1.13 8.07
C ILE A 242 -18.00 -1.19 9.41
N GLU A 243 -17.24 -2.24 9.63
CA GLU A 243 -16.38 -2.42 10.81
C GLU A 243 -14.99 -2.90 10.41
N ILE A 244 -13.99 -2.65 11.26
CA ILE A 244 -12.61 -3.07 11.02
C ILE A 244 -12.54 -4.60 11.14
N ALA A 245 -12.17 -5.26 10.04
CA ALA A 245 -11.96 -6.70 10.01
C ALA A 245 -10.51 -7.09 10.37
N GLY A 246 -9.54 -6.22 10.10
CA GLY A 246 -8.13 -6.45 10.40
C GLY A 246 -7.18 -5.59 9.57
N VAL A 247 -5.90 -5.93 9.57
CA VAL A 247 -4.85 -5.26 8.79
C VAL A 247 -4.09 -6.31 7.96
N LEU A 248 -4.15 -6.21 6.63
CA LEU A 248 -3.44 -7.11 5.70
C LEU A 248 -2.12 -6.48 5.25
N THR A 249 -1.08 -6.62 6.06
CA THR A 249 0.26 -6.16 5.68
C THR A 249 0.87 -7.03 4.58
N PRO A 250 1.65 -6.46 3.63
CA PRO A 250 2.26 -7.20 2.52
C PRO A 250 3.16 -8.38 2.95
N SER A 251 3.73 -8.32 4.16
CA SER A 251 4.54 -9.41 4.72
C SER A 251 3.73 -10.70 4.92
N LEU A 252 2.42 -10.61 5.16
CA LEU A 252 1.51 -11.76 5.24
C LEU A 252 1.09 -12.27 3.85
N MET A 253 0.96 -11.39 2.85
CA MET A 253 0.65 -11.79 1.46
C MET A 253 1.78 -12.57 0.78
N THR A 254 3.04 -12.29 1.13
CA THR A 254 4.21 -12.94 0.52
C THR A 254 4.28 -14.43 0.85
N ARG A 255 3.61 -14.86 1.94
CA ARG A 255 3.60 -16.27 2.38
C ARG A 255 2.54 -17.13 1.66
N VAL A 256 1.55 -16.52 1.01
CA VAL A 256 0.44 -17.26 0.37
C VAL A 256 0.54 -17.27 -1.16
N ARG A 257 1.26 -16.32 -1.77
CA ARG A 257 1.31 -16.18 -3.24
C ARG A 257 2.39 -17.02 -3.96
N THR A 258 3.25 -17.73 -3.23
CA THR A 258 4.38 -18.50 -3.80
C THR A 258 4.16 -20.01 -3.80
N ILE A 259 2.91 -20.47 -3.81
CA ILE A 259 2.64 -21.88 -4.07
C ILE A 259 2.38 -22.05 -5.56
N ASN A 260 3.46 -22.29 -6.30
CA ASN A 260 3.42 -22.60 -7.72
C ASN A 260 2.80 -24.01 -7.88
N LEU A 261 1.52 -24.10 -8.25
CA LEU A 261 0.80 -25.38 -8.45
C LEU A 261 1.56 -26.35 -9.39
N ARG A 262 2.33 -25.79 -10.33
CA ARG A 262 3.18 -26.55 -11.26
C ARG A 262 4.38 -27.22 -10.58
N GLU A 263 4.92 -26.61 -9.52
CA GLU A 263 5.98 -27.19 -8.68
C GLU A 263 5.42 -28.24 -7.71
N ILE A 264 4.17 -28.09 -7.24
CA ILE A 264 3.51 -29.16 -6.47
C ILE A 264 3.34 -30.41 -7.35
N LEU A 265 2.92 -30.25 -8.62
CA LEU A 265 2.75 -31.38 -9.54
C LEU A 265 4.08 -32.10 -9.84
N SER A 266 5.20 -31.37 -9.95
CA SER A 266 6.51 -31.99 -10.15
C SER A 266 7.05 -32.66 -8.89
N VAL A 267 6.79 -32.10 -7.70
CA VAL A 267 7.13 -32.75 -6.42
C VAL A 267 6.27 -33.99 -6.17
N ALA A 268 4.97 -33.92 -6.49
CA ALA A 268 4.05 -35.04 -6.37
C ALA A 268 4.39 -36.19 -7.34
N SER A 269 4.82 -35.88 -8.56
CA SER A 269 5.26 -36.92 -9.52
C SER A 269 6.57 -37.58 -9.08
N LEU A 270 7.51 -36.82 -8.51
CA LEU A 270 8.74 -37.36 -7.93
C LEU A 270 8.47 -38.25 -6.72
N ALA A 271 7.56 -37.83 -5.83
CA ALA A 271 7.12 -38.64 -4.70
C ALA A 271 6.44 -39.94 -5.17
N GLY A 272 5.61 -39.87 -6.20
CA GLY A 272 5.00 -41.05 -6.82
C GLY A 272 6.04 -42.03 -7.40
N VAL A 273 7.05 -41.53 -8.11
CA VAL A 273 8.16 -42.34 -8.63
C VAL A 273 8.99 -42.96 -7.50
N ALA A 274 9.25 -42.21 -6.43
CA ALA A 274 9.99 -42.71 -5.27
C ALA A 274 9.22 -43.82 -4.54
N ILE A 275 7.90 -43.68 -4.37
CA ILE A 275 7.03 -44.72 -3.81
C ILE A 275 7.02 -45.97 -4.71
N LEU A 276 6.97 -45.78 -6.03
CA LEU A 276 6.94 -46.89 -6.99
C LEU A 276 8.29 -47.64 -7.02
N LEU A 277 9.41 -46.92 -6.94
CA LEU A 277 10.75 -47.50 -6.77
C LEU A 277 10.88 -48.23 -5.42
N PHE A 278 10.32 -47.68 -4.34
CA PHE A 278 10.31 -48.31 -3.03
C PHE A 278 9.52 -49.63 -3.04
N LEU A 279 8.34 -49.65 -3.67
CA LEU A 279 7.52 -50.85 -3.84
C LEU A 279 8.21 -51.88 -4.76
N LEU A 280 8.90 -51.43 -5.80
CA LEU A 280 9.69 -52.30 -6.68
C LEU A 280 10.85 -52.95 -5.93
N LEU A 281 11.58 -52.17 -5.11
CA LEU A 281 12.67 -52.67 -4.25
C LEU A 281 12.16 -53.69 -3.23
N ALA A 282 11.02 -53.42 -2.60
CA ALA A 282 10.33 -54.35 -1.71
C ALA A 282 9.94 -55.67 -2.41
N TYR A 283 9.53 -55.61 -3.67
CA TYR A 283 9.16 -56.80 -4.45
C TYR A 283 10.37 -57.64 -4.87
N LEU A 284 11.46 -57.00 -5.32
CA LEU A 284 12.67 -57.71 -5.76
C LEU A 284 13.52 -58.28 -4.62
N ARG A 285 13.42 -57.71 -3.41
CA ARG A 285 14.19 -58.14 -2.24
C ARG A 285 13.25 -58.22 -1.03
N PRO A 286 12.68 -59.41 -0.72
CA PRO A 286 11.78 -59.56 0.44
C PRO A 286 12.45 -59.23 1.78
N ASP A 287 13.78 -59.32 1.87
CA ASP A 287 14.58 -58.90 3.04
C ASP A 287 14.95 -57.39 3.06
N PHE A 288 14.42 -56.58 2.14
CA PHE A 288 14.69 -55.14 2.13
C PHE A 288 14.14 -54.44 3.39
N PHE A 289 12.97 -54.89 3.87
CA PHE A 289 12.36 -54.34 5.08
C PHE A 289 13.09 -54.72 6.36
N SER A 290 13.71 -55.90 6.44
CA SER A 290 14.47 -56.31 7.62
C SER A 290 15.71 -55.44 7.78
N HIS A 291 16.42 -55.09 6.70
CA HIS A 291 17.52 -54.12 6.77
C HIS A 291 17.09 -52.67 7.06
N LEU A 292 15.90 -52.25 6.63
CA LEU A 292 15.38 -50.91 6.94
C LEU A 292 14.96 -50.80 8.42
N LEU A 293 14.35 -51.85 8.98
CA LEU A 293 13.89 -51.92 10.38
C LEU A 293 15.02 -52.24 11.37
N GLU A 294 16.07 -52.95 10.95
CA GLU A 294 17.28 -53.21 11.75
C GLU A 294 18.33 -52.10 11.63
N SER A 295 18.13 -51.12 10.75
CA SER A 295 18.88 -49.88 10.84
C SER A 295 18.49 -49.20 12.15
N LYS A 296 19.26 -49.48 13.21
CA LYS A 296 19.42 -48.52 14.30
C LYS A 296 19.72 -47.22 13.61
N ILE A 297 18.72 -46.34 13.58
CA ILE A 297 18.89 -44.94 13.24
C ILE A 297 19.90 -44.44 14.28
N GLU A 298 21.18 -44.52 13.93
CA GLU A 298 22.19 -43.72 14.58
C GLU A 298 21.68 -42.30 14.41
N ARG A 299 21.36 -41.67 15.53
CA ARG A 299 20.86 -40.30 15.56
C ARG A 299 21.94 -39.44 14.93
N VAL A 300 21.88 -39.26 13.62
CA VAL A 300 22.51 -38.14 12.98
C VAL A 300 21.80 -36.95 13.59
N GLU A 301 22.51 -36.25 14.49
CA GLU A 301 22.18 -34.88 14.85
C GLU A 301 22.05 -34.13 13.53
N VAL A 302 20.82 -34.02 13.04
CA VAL A 302 20.51 -33.03 12.02
C VAL A 302 20.84 -31.72 12.71
N GLU A 303 21.98 -31.15 12.34
CA GLU A 303 22.35 -29.78 12.65
C GLU A 303 21.27 -28.90 11.99
N VAL A 304 20.13 -28.75 12.67
CA VAL A 304 19.13 -27.73 12.35
C VAL A 304 19.94 -26.44 12.24
N PRO A 305 19.89 -25.70 11.13
CA PRO A 305 20.81 -24.59 10.87
C PRO A 305 20.83 -23.66 12.07
N THR A 306 21.84 -23.85 12.90
CA THR A 306 21.89 -23.39 14.29
C THR A 306 21.80 -21.88 14.32
N HIS A 307 22.34 -21.24 13.30
CA HIS A 307 22.31 -19.81 13.06
C HIS A 307 20.91 -19.16 13.05
N LEU A 308 19.85 -19.84 12.58
CA LEU A 308 18.50 -19.25 12.53
C LEU A 308 17.80 -19.26 13.89
N ILE A 309 17.93 -20.35 14.64
CA ILE A 309 17.39 -20.46 16.00
C ILE A 309 18.11 -19.48 16.93
N GLN A 310 19.41 -19.30 16.72
CA GLN A 310 20.25 -18.39 17.50
C GLN A 310 19.87 -16.93 17.27
N LYS A 311 19.71 -16.52 16.01
CA LYS A 311 19.28 -15.15 15.69
C LYS A 311 17.93 -14.82 16.32
N ALA A 312 16.95 -15.72 16.19
CA ALA A 312 15.63 -15.54 16.79
C ALA A 312 15.67 -15.44 18.32
N ARG A 313 16.59 -16.16 18.99
CA ARG A 313 16.78 -16.06 20.45
C ARG A 313 17.39 -14.73 20.87
N VAL A 314 18.41 -14.26 20.16
CA VAL A 314 19.04 -12.96 20.43
C VAL A 314 18.02 -11.83 20.26
N ASP A 315 17.23 -11.86 19.19
CA ASP A 315 16.19 -10.85 18.93
C ASP A 315 15.12 -10.85 20.04
N ARG A 316 14.79 -12.02 20.58
CA ARG A 316 13.84 -12.13 21.70
C ARG A 316 14.38 -11.51 23.00
N ILE A 317 15.66 -11.73 23.31
CA ILE A 317 16.31 -11.12 24.49
C ILE A 317 16.37 -9.60 24.35
N LYS A 318 16.71 -9.09 23.16
CA LYS A 318 16.71 -7.64 22.87
C LYS A 318 15.32 -7.03 23.06
N ASN A 319 14.28 -7.67 22.51
CA ASN A 319 12.91 -7.19 22.70
C ASN A 319 12.48 -7.18 24.17
N ALA A 320 12.90 -8.18 24.96
CA ALA A 320 12.62 -8.21 26.39
C ALA A 320 13.35 -7.08 27.15
N LEU A 321 14.57 -6.73 26.76
CA LEU A 321 15.31 -5.59 27.33
C LEU A 321 14.62 -4.25 27.03
N GLU A 322 14.15 -4.07 25.79
CA GLU A 322 13.40 -2.87 25.38
C GLU A 322 12.08 -2.75 26.16
N ILE A 323 11.33 -3.84 26.31
CA ILE A 323 10.09 -3.86 27.08
C ILE A 323 10.37 -3.47 28.55
N TYR A 324 11.42 -4.01 29.15
CA TYR A 324 11.81 -3.67 30.52
C TYR A 324 12.19 -2.19 30.68
N TYR A 325 12.92 -1.63 29.70
CA TYR A 325 13.26 -0.20 29.68
C TYR A 325 12.04 0.69 29.54
N LEU A 326 11.08 0.33 28.68
CA LEU A 326 9.84 1.08 28.52
C LEU A 326 8.96 1.07 29.78
N GLU A 327 8.98 -0.02 30.55
CA GLU A 327 8.19 -0.15 31.77
C GLU A 327 8.83 0.54 33.00
N THR A 328 10.16 0.49 33.11
CA THR A 328 10.87 0.92 34.33
C THR A 328 11.73 2.17 34.13
N GLY A 329 11.90 2.63 32.89
CA GLY A 329 12.76 3.76 32.52
C GLY A 329 14.26 3.46 32.57
N THR A 330 14.68 2.23 32.91
CA THR A 330 16.10 1.83 32.98
C THR A 330 16.28 0.39 32.50
N TYR A 331 17.45 0.07 31.93
CA TYR A 331 17.78 -1.31 31.57
C TYR A 331 18.11 -2.14 32.83
N PRO A 332 17.80 -3.45 32.84
CA PRO A 332 18.06 -4.28 34.01
C PRO A 332 19.57 -4.41 34.26
N SER A 333 19.99 -4.51 35.52
CA SER A 333 21.40 -4.74 35.87
C SER A 333 21.91 -6.14 35.49
N GLN A 334 21.02 -7.13 35.41
CA GLN A 334 21.31 -8.52 35.08
C GLN A 334 20.18 -9.11 34.22
N LEU A 335 20.50 -10.04 33.30
CA LEU A 335 19.49 -10.66 32.43
C LEU A 335 18.47 -11.52 33.21
N GLU A 336 18.86 -12.01 34.38
CA GLU A 336 17.99 -12.74 35.32
C GLU A 336 16.80 -11.89 35.78
N ASN A 337 16.92 -10.56 35.80
CA ASN A 337 15.82 -9.67 36.14
C ASN A 337 14.70 -9.72 35.09
N LEU A 338 15.01 -10.05 33.82
CA LEU A 338 14.00 -10.27 32.78
C LEU A 338 13.21 -11.56 33.03
N VAL A 339 13.82 -12.55 33.67
CA VAL A 339 13.13 -13.77 34.09
C VAL A 339 12.23 -13.50 35.29
N SER A 340 12.71 -12.72 36.25
CA SER A 340 11.91 -12.26 37.41
C SER A 340 10.71 -11.40 36.99
N ALA A 341 10.87 -10.59 35.94
CA ALA A 341 9.80 -9.80 35.32
C ALA A 341 8.88 -10.61 34.38
N GLN A 342 9.05 -11.94 34.29
CA GLN A 342 8.31 -12.84 33.39
C GLN A 342 8.43 -12.53 31.88
N LEU A 343 9.42 -11.72 31.47
CA LEU A 343 9.66 -11.37 30.07
C LEU A 343 10.45 -12.46 29.32
N LEU A 344 11.23 -13.28 30.05
CA LEU A 344 12.00 -14.41 29.51
C LEU A 344 11.87 -15.66 30.39
N ARG A 345 12.09 -16.84 29.80
CA ARG A 345 12.23 -18.11 30.55
C ARG A 345 13.70 -18.36 30.90
N LYS A 346 13.96 -19.05 32.01
CA LYS A 346 15.34 -19.37 32.46
C LYS A 346 16.17 -20.13 31.42
N GLU A 347 15.52 -20.99 30.63
CA GLU A 347 16.16 -21.75 29.54
C GLU A 347 16.62 -20.87 28.37
N GLU A 348 16.05 -19.67 28.23
CA GLU A 348 16.30 -18.76 27.12
C GLU A 348 17.52 -17.86 27.35
N LEU A 349 18.03 -17.83 28.60
CA LEU A 349 19.28 -17.13 28.96
C LEU A 349 20.54 -17.84 28.46
N PHE A 350 20.40 -19.08 27.99
CA PHE A 350 21.51 -19.91 27.54
C PHE A 350 21.47 -20.13 26.02
N TYR A 351 22.61 -19.87 25.39
CA TYR A 351 22.93 -20.33 24.06
C TYR A 351 23.51 -21.76 24.15
N GLY A 352 23.50 -22.52 23.05
CA GLY A 352 23.77 -23.97 23.02
C GLY A 352 24.90 -24.47 23.93
N LYS A 353 24.75 -25.69 24.49
CA LYS A 353 25.65 -26.30 25.48
C LYS A 353 25.80 -25.52 26.81
N GLY A 354 24.76 -24.79 27.24
CA GLY A 354 24.67 -24.25 28.61
C GLY A 354 25.52 -22.99 28.87
N ILE A 355 25.92 -22.27 27.82
CA ILE A 355 26.67 -21.02 27.93
C ILE A 355 25.68 -19.85 27.99
N ALA A 356 25.76 -19.02 29.02
CA ALA A 356 24.88 -17.86 29.18
C ALA A 356 25.30 -16.70 28.27
N TYR A 357 24.32 -15.92 27.79
CA TYR A 357 24.61 -14.68 27.07
C TYR A 357 25.32 -13.68 27.99
N GLN A 358 26.35 -13.01 27.46
CA GLN A 358 27.05 -11.96 28.19
C GLN A 358 26.33 -10.63 28.01
N TYR A 359 25.96 -10.02 29.12
CA TYR A 359 25.28 -8.74 29.17
C TYR A 359 26.09 -7.76 30.01
N GLU A 360 26.41 -6.60 29.43
CA GLU A 360 27.14 -5.51 30.09
C GLU A 360 26.37 -4.20 29.87
N LEU A 361 26.04 -3.51 30.96
CA LEU A 361 25.39 -2.20 30.92
C LEU A 361 26.45 -1.10 30.92
N ARG A 362 26.43 -0.22 29.92
CA ARG A 362 27.34 0.93 29.78
C ARG A 362 26.54 2.23 29.70
N GLY A 363 26.24 2.81 30.86
CA GLY A 363 25.43 4.03 30.94
C GLY A 363 23.99 3.74 30.52
N GLU A 364 23.50 4.42 29.49
CA GLU A 364 22.16 4.23 28.92
C GLU A 364 22.11 3.17 27.79
N GLU A 365 23.25 2.59 27.42
CA GLU A 365 23.34 1.57 26.38
C GLU A 365 23.69 0.19 26.99
N TYR A 366 23.16 -0.88 26.38
CA TYR A 366 23.51 -2.24 26.76
C TYR A 366 24.29 -2.95 25.65
N LEU A 367 25.15 -3.87 26.05
CA LEU A 367 25.94 -4.68 25.15
C LEU A 367 25.64 -6.17 25.41
N LEU A 368 25.06 -6.84 24.40
CA LEU A 368 24.71 -8.25 24.43
C LEU A 368 25.63 -9.04 23.49
N LYS A 369 26.45 -9.94 24.04
CA LYS A 369 27.36 -10.85 23.32
C LYS A 369 26.91 -12.30 23.50
N HIS A 370 27.14 -13.11 22.46
CA HIS A 370 26.90 -14.56 22.45
C HIS A 370 28.17 -15.34 22.71
#